data_AF-A0A1H8ESD9-F1
#
_entry.id   AF-A0A1H8ESD9-F1
#
_cell.length_a   1.000
_cell.length_b   1.000
_cell.length_c   1.000
_cell.angle_alpha   90.00
_cell.angle_beta   90.00
_cell.angle_gamma   90.00
#
_symmetry.space_group_name_H-M   'P 1'
#
loop_
_entity.id
_entity.type
_entity.pdbx_description
1 polymer ?
#
loop_
_entity_poly.entity_id
_entity_poly.type
_entity_poly.pdbx_seq_one_letter_code
_entity_poly.pdbx_strand_id
1 'polypeptide(L)'
;MTSTTRVHRLAVIRGDGIGPEVIDASLEVLAAAESLFGFRAELTEISAGARHYLATGELFTPALQAQLRDHDAILFGAMGDPAVAPGVLERGFILEMRRSFAQAVNLRPVKLYPGVTTPIAGLTPERCDLVIVRENTEGSYVGRGSTVHVGTPHAVAVQESVNTRMGVERVVEFAFRLAERRGGTLTLCHKKNILVEAGTLWQSTVDDLSARFPTVPVDYVHVDALCFYLPTTPERFNVVVTDNLFGDIITDLGAAIQGGLGVAASANLNLDGCGPSMFEAIHGSAPDIAGRGWANPIGAVLSTAMCLAHLGEIDAARAIEAAAVHLLAQLPATAGPRMGFSTAHLGREIAGLVTSGAPVPAVPGYSVMDDLAALR
;
A
#
# COMPACT_ATOMS: atom_id res chain seq x y z
N MET A 1 -38.30 -7.68 -0.26
CA MET A 1 -37.42 -7.30 0.87
C MET A 1 -36.62 -6.10 0.40
N THR A 2 -36.87 -4.93 0.95
CA THR A 2 -36.12 -3.70 0.63
C THR A 2 -34.69 -3.89 1.13
N SER A 3 -33.78 -4.27 0.24
CA SER A 3 -32.35 -4.27 0.53
C SER A 3 -31.95 -2.85 0.90
N THR A 4 -31.55 -2.63 2.16
CA THR A 4 -30.98 -1.36 2.59
C THR A 4 -29.63 -1.20 1.92
N THR A 5 -29.50 -0.23 1.02
CA THR A 5 -28.21 0.12 0.39
C THR A 5 -27.17 0.38 1.46
N ARG A 6 -26.04 -0.34 1.41
CA ARG A 6 -24.90 -0.13 2.32
C ARG A 6 -24.23 1.19 1.95
N VAL A 7 -23.96 2.05 2.93
CA VAL A 7 -23.35 3.38 2.71
C VAL A 7 -21.99 3.40 3.40
N HIS A 8 -20.95 3.79 2.65
CA HIS A 8 -19.57 3.90 3.14
C HIS A 8 -19.09 5.35 3.01
N ARG A 9 -18.63 5.95 4.11
CA ARG A 9 -18.09 7.31 4.17
C ARG A 9 -16.59 7.26 3.88
N LEU A 10 -16.18 7.79 2.73
CA LEU A 10 -14.78 7.77 2.29
C LEU A 10 -14.19 9.17 2.32
N ALA A 11 -13.08 9.34 3.03
CA ALA A 11 -12.29 10.56 2.93
C ALA A 11 -11.36 10.46 1.71
N VAL A 12 -11.33 11.49 0.88
CA VAL A 12 -10.50 11.54 -0.33
C VAL A 12 -9.41 12.59 -0.14
N ILE A 13 -8.15 12.15 -0.15
CA ILE A 13 -6.96 13.01 -0.09
C ILE A 13 -6.20 12.84 -1.40
N ARG A 14 -6.42 13.74 -2.37
CA ARG A 14 -5.67 13.70 -3.65
C ARG A 14 -4.18 13.98 -3.47
N GLY A 15 -3.86 14.92 -2.60
CA GLY A 15 -2.49 15.40 -2.35
C GLY A 15 -1.87 16.08 -3.57
N ASP A 16 -0.62 15.72 -3.88
CA ASP A 16 0.28 16.46 -4.77
C ASP A 16 0.68 15.68 -6.04
N GLY A 17 1.23 16.40 -7.02
CA GLY A 17 1.78 15.84 -8.25
C GLY A 17 0.74 15.06 -9.06
N ILE A 18 0.99 13.76 -9.31
CA ILE A 18 0.08 12.87 -10.04
C ILE A 18 -1.11 12.39 -9.20
N GLY A 19 -1.09 12.62 -7.88
CA GLY A 19 -2.11 12.17 -6.94
C GLY A 19 -3.55 12.50 -7.39
N PRO A 20 -3.85 13.77 -7.76
CA PRO A 20 -5.14 14.14 -8.34
C PRO A 20 -5.54 13.30 -9.57
N GLU A 21 -4.65 13.11 -10.54
CA GLU A 21 -4.97 12.41 -11.79
C GLU A 21 -5.32 10.93 -11.56
N VAL A 22 -4.58 10.25 -10.69
CA VAL A 22 -4.79 8.82 -10.42
C VAL A 22 -6.00 8.59 -9.52
N ILE A 23 -6.25 9.49 -8.56
CA ILE A 23 -7.43 9.41 -7.70
C ILE A 23 -8.70 9.70 -8.49
N ASP A 24 -8.71 10.71 -9.37
CA ASP A 24 -9.87 10.99 -10.22
C ASP A 24 -10.24 9.79 -11.10
N ALA A 25 -9.23 9.14 -11.71
CA ALA A 25 -9.45 7.89 -12.46
C ALA A 25 -9.99 6.77 -11.57
N SER A 26 -9.51 6.66 -10.33
CA SER A 26 -9.98 5.64 -9.37
C SER A 26 -11.40 5.88 -8.89
N LEU A 27 -11.80 7.15 -8.68
CA LEU A 27 -13.16 7.52 -8.29
C LEU A 27 -14.17 7.26 -9.43
N GLU A 28 -13.75 7.40 -10.69
CA GLU A 28 -14.57 7.02 -11.83
C GLU A 28 -14.88 5.51 -11.85
N VAL A 29 -13.88 4.68 -11.53
CA VAL A 29 -14.06 3.23 -11.38
C VAL A 29 -14.91 2.88 -10.16
N LEU A 30 -14.74 3.59 -9.04
CA LEU A 30 -15.57 3.43 -7.85
C LEU A 30 -17.04 3.72 -8.16
N ALA A 31 -17.34 4.82 -8.87
CA ALA A 31 -18.70 5.18 -9.26
C ALA A 31 -19.33 4.12 -10.19
N ALA A 32 -18.54 3.55 -11.10
CA ALA A 32 -18.97 2.45 -11.95
C ALA A 32 -19.36 1.21 -11.12
N ALA A 33 -18.56 0.83 -10.13
CA ALA A 33 -18.89 -0.26 -9.22
C ALA A 33 -20.12 0.05 -8.33
N GLU A 34 -20.22 1.27 -7.80
CA GLU A 34 -21.37 1.73 -7.01
C GLU A 34 -22.69 1.49 -7.75
N SER A 35 -22.72 1.77 -9.07
CA SER A 35 -23.91 1.61 -9.91
C SER A 35 -24.42 0.18 -10.07
N LEU A 36 -23.60 -0.84 -9.76
CA LEU A 36 -23.91 -2.25 -10.00
C LEU A 36 -24.04 -3.10 -8.73
N PHE A 37 -23.23 -2.83 -7.71
CA PHE A 37 -23.05 -3.77 -6.59
C PHE A 37 -23.88 -3.44 -5.34
N GLY A 38 -24.75 -2.43 -5.41
CA GLY A 38 -25.77 -2.17 -4.37
C GLY A 38 -25.24 -1.54 -3.09
N PHE A 39 -24.10 -0.85 -3.16
CA PHE A 39 -23.56 0.03 -2.12
C PHE A 39 -23.58 1.50 -2.60
N ARG A 40 -23.26 2.43 -1.70
CA ARG A 40 -23.08 3.87 -1.98
C ARG A 40 -21.80 4.37 -1.33
N ALA A 41 -20.99 5.15 -2.05
CA ALA A 41 -19.84 5.85 -1.48
C ALA A 41 -20.18 7.33 -1.22
N GLU A 42 -20.11 7.76 0.03
CA GLU A 42 -20.21 9.18 0.40
C GLU A 42 -18.81 9.77 0.51
N LEU A 43 -18.41 10.52 -0.50
CA LEU A 43 -17.07 11.08 -0.61
C LEU A 43 -16.97 12.42 0.12
N THR A 44 -15.97 12.56 0.99
CA THR A 44 -15.60 13.83 1.62
C THR A 44 -14.21 14.24 1.16
N GLU A 45 -14.14 15.40 0.52
CA GLU A 45 -12.88 15.94 0.03
C GLU A 45 -12.06 16.58 1.14
N ILE A 46 -10.78 16.19 1.22
CA ILE A 46 -9.84 16.67 2.22
C ILE A 46 -8.73 17.43 1.54
N SER A 47 -8.65 18.73 1.83
CA SER A 47 -7.54 19.58 1.37
C SER A 47 -6.29 19.26 2.17
N ALA A 48 -5.28 18.69 1.51
CA ALA A 48 -3.98 18.39 2.08
C ALA A 48 -2.90 18.39 0.98
N GLY A 49 -1.64 18.34 1.39
CA GLY A 49 -0.48 18.39 0.49
C GLY A 49 0.23 19.74 0.49
N ALA A 50 1.25 19.85 -0.35
CA ALA A 50 2.14 21.00 -0.45
C ALA A 50 1.40 22.32 -0.66
N ARG A 51 0.40 22.34 -1.56
CA ARG A 51 -0.38 23.55 -1.84
C ARG A 51 -1.13 24.04 -0.59
N HIS A 52 -1.76 23.12 0.14
CA HIS A 52 -2.47 23.45 1.37
C HIS A 52 -1.50 23.95 2.44
N TYR A 53 -0.39 23.24 2.65
CA TYR A 53 0.65 23.62 3.61
C TYR A 53 1.25 25.00 3.30
N LEU A 54 1.60 25.28 2.04
CA LEU A 54 2.18 26.57 1.66
C LEU A 54 1.19 27.74 1.82
N ALA A 55 -0.11 27.48 1.69
CA ALA A 55 -1.14 28.51 1.83
C ALA A 55 -1.53 28.78 3.30
N THR A 56 -1.49 27.76 4.17
CA THR A 56 -2.07 27.81 5.52
C THR A 56 -1.06 27.60 6.64
N GLY A 57 0.07 26.96 6.35
CA GLY A 57 1.02 26.43 7.34
C GLY A 57 0.53 25.14 8.03
N GLU A 58 -0.65 24.63 7.68
CA GLU A 58 -1.25 23.47 8.33
C GLU A 58 -0.81 22.15 7.69
N LEU A 59 -0.61 21.14 8.54
CA LEU A 59 -0.32 19.75 8.17
C LEU A 59 -1.43 18.86 8.75
N PHE A 60 -1.08 17.81 9.50
CA PHE A 60 -2.07 16.95 10.14
C PHE A 60 -2.51 17.52 11.50
N THR A 61 -3.56 18.34 11.48
CA THR A 61 -4.06 19.02 12.69
C THR A 61 -5.00 18.13 13.51
N PRO A 62 -5.18 18.39 14.83
CA PRO A 62 -6.18 17.68 15.64
C PRO A 62 -7.62 17.80 15.09
N ALA A 63 -7.96 18.92 14.45
CA ALA A 63 -9.24 19.12 13.80
C ALA A 63 -9.40 18.19 12.60
N LEU A 64 -8.36 18.07 11.76
CA LEU A 64 -8.35 17.13 10.64
C LEU A 64 -8.42 15.68 11.12
N GLN A 65 -7.68 15.32 12.17
CA GLN A 65 -7.75 13.99 12.77
C GLN A 65 -9.17 13.67 13.26
N ALA A 66 -9.85 14.63 13.90
CA ALA A 66 -11.24 14.46 14.33
C ALA A 66 -12.18 14.26 13.15
N GLN A 67 -12.04 15.07 12.08
CA GLN A 67 -12.83 14.94 10.86
C GLN A 67 -12.64 13.56 10.20
N LEU A 68 -11.39 13.12 10.05
CA LEU A 68 -11.07 11.84 9.40
C LEU A 68 -11.55 10.63 10.20
N ARG A 69 -11.61 10.71 11.54
CA ARG A 69 -12.07 9.61 12.41
C ARG A 69 -13.51 9.16 12.12
N ASP A 70 -14.34 10.05 11.59
CA ASP A 70 -15.75 9.75 11.28
C ASP A 70 -15.95 9.03 9.93
N HIS A 71 -14.87 8.68 9.22
CA HIS A 71 -14.91 7.98 7.94
C HIS A 71 -14.60 6.50 8.12
N ASP A 72 -15.17 5.68 7.23
CA ASP A 72 -14.93 4.23 7.23
C ASP A 72 -13.54 3.89 6.64
N ALA A 73 -13.09 4.69 5.66
CA ALA A 73 -11.77 4.55 5.05
C ALA A 73 -11.27 5.86 4.43
N ILE A 74 -9.96 5.90 4.15
CA ILE A 74 -9.29 7.00 3.45
C ILE A 74 -8.76 6.49 2.10
N LEU A 75 -9.10 7.17 1.01
CA LEU A 75 -8.42 7.03 -0.30
C LEU A 75 -7.38 8.14 -0.42
N PHE A 76 -6.12 7.76 -0.59
CA PHE A 76 -4.98 8.69 -0.61
C PHE A 76 -4.20 8.57 -1.92
N GLY A 77 -3.94 9.71 -2.56
CA GLY A 77 -3.24 9.79 -3.85
C GLY A 77 -1.73 9.70 -3.68
N ALA A 78 -1.09 10.86 -3.56
CA ALA A 78 0.34 10.97 -3.28
C ALA A 78 0.63 12.31 -2.61
N MET A 79 1.76 12.44 -1.92
CA MET A 79 2.14 13.70 -1.28
C MET A 79 3.64 13.93 -1.36
N GLY A 80 4.02 15.18 -1.62
CA GLY A 80 5.39 15.58 -1.84
C GLY A 80 5.51 16.57 -2.99
N ASP A 81 6.24 17.65 -2.77
CA ASP A 81 6.49 18.69 -3.78
C ASP A 81 7.89 19.29 -3.55
N PRO A 82 8.70 19.51 -4.60
CA PRO A 82 10.02 20.13 -4.47
C PRO A 82 10.03 21.52 -3.80
N ALA A 83 8.90 22.23 -3.78
CA ALA A 83 8.75 23.51 -3.10
C ALA A 83 8.71 23.39 -1.57
N VAL A 84 8.53 22.18 -1.03
CA VAL A 84 8.50 21.93 0.42
C VAL A 84 9.72 21.09 0.82
N ALA A 85 10.39 21.48 1.89
CA ALA A 85 11.60 20.79 2.34
C ALA A 85 11.32 19.30 2.67
N PRO A 86 12.21 18.37 2.29
CA PRO A 86 12.05 16.96 2.57
C PRO A 86 11.82 16.66 4.06
N GLY A 87 10.85 15.80 4.34
CA GLY A 87 10.47 15.39 5.68
C GLY A 87 9.49 16.33 6.37
N VAL A 88 9.07 17.44 5.77
CA VAL A 88 7.98 18.27 6.33
C VAL A 88 6.63 17.59 6.10
N LEU A 89 6.30 17.27 4.84
CA LEU A 89 5.02 16.64 4.48
C LEU A 89 4.99 15.17 4.92
N GLU A 90 6.07 14.43 4.67
CA GLU A 90 6.16 13.01 4.97
C GLU A 90 6.02 12.76 6.48
N ARG A 91 6.77 13.50 7.31
CA ARG A 91 6.70 13.32 8.77
C ARG A 91 5.50 14.01 9.40
N GLY A 92 5.18 15.22 8.97
CA GLY A 92 4.15 16.04 9.58
C GLY A 92 2.73 15.76 9.09
N PHE A 93 2.58 14.99 8.00
CA PHE A 93 1.29 14.54 7.51
C PHE A 93 1.17 13.03 7.44
N ILE A 94 1.96 12.36 6.57
CA ILE A 94 1.77 10.93 6.28
C ILE A 94 2.05 10.07 7.52
N LEU A 95 3.24 10.22 8.12
CA LEU A 95 3.61 9.45 9.32
C LEU A 95 2.73 9.82 10.52
N GLU A 96 2.35 11.09 10.64
CA GLU A 96 1.49 11.53 11.73
C GLU A 96 0.09 10.94 11.63
N MET A 97 -0.49 10.88 10.43
CA MET A 97 -1.76 10.22 10.17
C MET A 97 -1.70 8.72 10.47
N ARG A 98 -0.66 8.03 9.96
CA ARG A 98 -0.46 6.59 10.20
C ARG A 98 -0.39 6.27 11.70
N ARG A 99 0.36 7.08 12.47
CA ARG A 99 0.45 6.93 13.93
C ARG A 99 -0.86 7.29 14.64
N SER A 100 -1.47 8.41 14.27
CA SER A 100 -2.71 8.94 14.86
C SER A 100 -3.90 8.00 14.72
N PHE A 101 -3.92 7.19 13.67
CA PHE A 101 -4.93 6.15 13.45
C PHE A 101 -4.36 4.75 13.62
N ALA A 102 -3.23 4.56 14.30
CA ALA A 102 -2.64 3.25 14.57
C ALA A 102 -2.65 2.28 13.36
N GLN A 103 -2.36 2.81 12.17
CA GLN A 103 -2.35 2.07 10.90
C GLN A 103 -1.10 1.19 10.82
N ALA A 104 -1.06 0.16 11.68
CA ALA A 104 0.09 -0.63 12.04
C ALA A 104 0.68 -1.45 10.89
N VAL A 105 -0.19 -1.97 10.03
CA VAL A 105 0.18 -2.84 8.93
C VAL A 105 0.11 -2.05 7.64
N ASN A 106 1.21 -1.98 6.91
CA ASN A 106 1.21 -1.59 5.51
C ASN A 106 1.31 -2.85 4.64
N LEU A 107 0.18 -3.24 4.07
CA LEU A 107 0.02 -4.42 3.23
C LEU A 107 0.34 -4.07 1.79
N ARG A 108 1.37 -4.71 1.21
CA ARG A 108 1.84 -4.45 -0.15
C ARG A 108 1.95 -5.77 -0.94
N PRO A 109 0.94 -6.12 -1.75
CA PRO A 109 1.04 -7.27 -2.64
C PRO A 109 2.12 -7.04 -3.71
N VAL A 110 2.92 -8.08 -3.97
CA VAL A 110 3.87 -8.14 -5.07
C VAL A 110 3.47 -9.30 -5.99
N LYS A 111 2.77 -8.95 -7.07
CA LYS A 111 2.16 -9.90 -8.00
C LYS A 111 2.41 -9.51 -9.45
N LEU A 112 3.12 -10.36 -10.18
CA LEU A 112 3.24 -10.20 -11.63
C LEU A 112 1.97 -10.72 -12.30
N TYR A 113 1.13 -9.84 -12.84
CA TYR A 113 -0.08 -10.25 -13.55
C TYR A 113 0.22 -10.78 -14.97
N PRO A 114 -0.63 -11.67 -15.52
CA PRO A 114 -0.50 -12.13 -16.90
C PRO A 114 -0.44 -10.97 -17.91
N GLY A 115 0.47 -11.06 -18.87
CA GLY A 115 0.66 -10.04 -19.92
C GLY A 115 1.45 -8.79 -19.49
N VAL A 116 1.78 -8.64 -18.20
CA VAL A 116 2.55 -7.51 -17.71
C VAL A 116 4.03 -7.71 -17.98
N THR A 117 4.68 -6.67 -18.52
CA THR A 117 6.12 -6.69 -18.76
C THR A 117 6.88 -6.45 -17.46
N THR A 118 7.90 -7.28 -17.20
CA THR A 118 8.82 -7.16 -16.07
C THR A 118 10.26 -7.00 -16.57
N PRO A 119 11.12 -6.22 -15.89
CA PRO A 119 12.55 -6.17 -16.21
C PRO A 119 13.29 -7.48 -15.89
N ILE A 120 12.67 -8.41 -15.16
CA ILE A 120 13.29 -9.66 -14.74
C ILE A 120 13.15 -10.72 -15.84
N ALA A 121 14.28 -11.08 -16.45
CA ALA A 121 14.32 -12.08 -17.52
C ALA A 121 13.80 -13.45 -17.04
N GLY A 122 12.84 -14.02 -17.77
CA GLY A 122 12.30 -15.36 -17.52
C GLY A 122 11.40 -15.49 -16.28
N LEU A 123 11.01 -14.37 -15.66
CA LEU A 123 10.00 -14.37 -14.61
C LEU A 123 8.60 -14.55 -15.22
N THR A 124 7.79 -15.42 -14.61
CA THR A 124 6.42 -15.69 -15.04
C THR A 124 5.43 -15.34 -13.92
N PRO A 125 4.15 -15.04 -14.24
CA PRO A 125 3.12 -14.72 -13.25
C PRO A 125 3.01 -15.74 -12.11
N GLU A 126 3.14 -17.03 -12.41
CA GLU A 126 2.98 -18.13 -11.44
C GLU A 126 4.11 -18.16 -10.40
N ARG A 127 5.23 -17.51 -10.69
CA ARG A 127 6.40 -17.45 -9.81
C ARG A 127 6.43 -16.20 -8.93
N CYS A 128 5.55 -15.23 -9.15
CA CYS A 128 5.55 -13.95 -8.44
C CYS A 128 4.15 -13.62 -7.92
N ASP A 129 3.84 -14.13 -6.74
CA ASP A 129 2.61 -13.85 -5.98
C ASP A 129 2.91 -13.96 -4.48
N LEU A 130 3.39 -12.86 -3.90
CA LEU A 130 3.66 -12.74 -2.47
C LEU A 130 3.04 -11.47 -1.90
N VAL A 131 2.96 -11.39 -0.57
CA VAL A 131 2.51 -10.18 0.12
C VAL A 131 3.54 -9.77 1.16
N ILE A 132 3.92 -8.50 1.13
CA ILE A 132 4.81 -7.92 2.14
C ILE A 132 3.94 -7.19 3.18
N VAL A 133 4.10 -7.59 4.44
CA VAL A 133 3.47 -7.02 5.61
C VAL A 133 4.53 -6.17 6.33
N ARG A 134 4.48 -4.85 6.11
CA ARG A 134 5.41 -3.88 6.67
C ARG A 134 4.84 -3.29 7.96
N GLU A 135 5.64 -3.24 9.03
CA GLU A 135 5.33 -2.41 10.20
C GLU A 135 5.38 -0.93 9.79
N ASN A 136 4.38 -0.15 10.19
CA ASN A 136 4.12 1.15 9.55
C ASN A 136 4.04 2.34 10.52
N THR A 137 4.35 2.16 11.80
CA THR A 137 4.19 3.20 12.84
C THR A 137 5.41 3.41 13.74
N GLU A 138 6.32 2.44 13.80
CA GLU A 138 7.54 2.48 14.61
C GLU A 138 8.80 2.21 13.74
N GLY A 139 9.86 1.65 14.34
CA GLY A 139 11.16 1.43 13.70
C GLY A 139 11.96 2.72 13.53
N SER A 140 12.74 2.81 12.46
CA SER A 140 13.59 3.99 12.17
C SER A 140 12.79 5.26 11.81
N TYR A 141 11.47 5.14 11.58
CA TYR A 141 10.60 6.22 11.11
C TYR A 141 9.91 6.97 12.27
N VAL A 142 10.18 6.59 13.53
CA VAL A 142 9.70 7.32 14.71
C VAL A 142 10.24 8.75 14.80
N GLY A 143 11.30 9.08 14.06
CA GLY A 143 11.87 10.43 14.00
C GLY A 143 12.60 10.84 15.29
N ARG A 144 13.20 9.87 16.00
CA ARG A 144 13.97 10.09 17.23
C ARG A 144 15.46 10.11 16.92
N GLY A 145 16.14 11.13 17.43
CA GLY A 145 17.56 11.36 17.17
C GLY A 145 18.03 12.71 17.69
N SER A 146 19.28 13.06 17.42
CA SER A 146 19.85 14.35 17.76
C SER A 146 21.01 14.71 16.83
N THR A 147 21.31 16.00 16.74
CA THR A 147 22.50 16.51 16.05
C THR A 147 23.30 17.40 16.97
N VAL A 148 24.62 17.22 17.01
CA VAL A 148 25.56 18.08 17.78
C VAL A 148 26.67 18.60 16.87
N HIS A 149 27.24 19.77 17.23
CA HIS A 149 28.30 20.45 16.47
C HIS A 149 27.97 20.73 14.99
N VAL A 150 26.69 21.01 14.70
CA VAL A 150 26.19 21.32 13.36
C VAL A 150 27.01 22.47 12.73
N GLY A 151 27.40 22.29 11.47
CA GLY A 151 28.18 23.29 10.72
C GLY A 151 29.69 23.23 10.98
N THR A 152 30.19 22.24 11.73
CA THR A 152 31.63 22.03 11.96
C THR A 152 32.07 20.67 11.40
N PRO A 153 33.39 20.44 11.19
CA PRO A 153 33.92 19.10 10.85
C PRO A 153 33.68 18.03 11.93
N HIS A 154 33.23 18.40 13.12
CA HIS A 154 32.90 17.50 14.24
C HIS A 154 31.40 17.21 14.35
N ALA A 155 30.60 17.54 13.32
CA ALA A 155 29.17 17.30 13.34
C ALA A 155 28.86 15.80 13.56
N VAL A 156 27.96 15.52 14.50
CA VAL A 156 27.48 14.17 14.78
C VAL A 156 25.96 14.17 14.61
N ALA A 157 25.45 13.12 13.95
CA ALA A 157 24.03 12.83 13.85
C ALA A 157 23.77 11.45 14.45
N VAL A 158 22.78 11.38 15.34
CA VAL A 158 22.28 10.15 15.93
C VAL A 158 20.84 9.97 15.45
N GLN A 159 20.50 8.78 14.98
CA GLN A 159 19.15 8.39 14.62
C GLN A 159 18.83 7.04 15.26
N GLU A 160 17.67 6.95 15.89
CA GLU A 160 17.25 5.77 16.64
C GLU A 160 16.19 4.98 15.85
N SER A 161 16.24 3.65 15.97
CA SER A 161 15.15 2.76 15.57
C SER A 161 14.49 2.22 16.83
N VAL A 162 13.22 2.58 17.05
CA VAL A 162 12.47 2.19 18.24
C VAL A 162 11.45 1.14 17.85
N ASN A 163 11.55 -0.04 18.43
CA ASN A 163 10.64 -1.16 18.17
C ASN A 163 10.06 -1.61 19.52
N THR A 164 8.75 -1.81 19.58
CA THR A 164 8.07 -2.24 20.80
C THR A 164 7.50 -3.63 20.61
N ARG A 165 7.48 -4.44 21.68
CA ARG A 165 6.87 -5.78 21.61
C ARG A 165 5.44 -5.74 21.08
N MET A 166 4.63 -4.77 21.55
CA MET A 166 3.26 -4.58 21.09
C MET A 166 3.18 -4.24 19.59
N GLY A 167 4.03 -3.32 19.12
CA GLY A 167 4.09 -2.91 17.72
C GLY A 167 4.45 -4.05 16.79
N VAL A 168 5.46 -4.85 17.16
CA VAL A 168 5.89 -6.04 16.43
C VAL A 168 4.82 -7.14 16.46
N GLU A 169 4.24 -7.42 17.63
CA GLU A 169 3.32 -8.56 17.84
C GLU A 169 2.08 -8.46 16.96
N ARG A 170 1.44 -7.30 16.87
CA ARG A 170 0.23 -7.10 16.04
C ARG A 170 0.49 -7.28 14.53
N VAL A 171 1.67 -6.86 14.05
CA VAL A 171 2.05 -6.97 12.63
C VAL A 171 2.42 -8.42 12.30
N VAL A 172 3.16 -9.08 13.19
CA VAL A 172 3.51 -10.51 13.04
C VAL A 172 2.27 -11.39 13.15
N GLU A 173 1.35 -11.12 14.07
CA GLU A 173 0.09 -11.87 14.18
C GLU A 173 -0.76 -11.71 12.92
N PHE A 174 -0.89 -10.49 12.38
CA PHE A 174 -1.57 -10.28 11.10
C PHE A 174 -0.90 -11.10 9.98
N ALA A 175 0.43 -11.08 9.90
CA ALA A 175 1.18 -11.82 8.88
C ALA A 175 0.99 -13.35 9.02
N PHE A 176 0.92 -13.89 10.24
CA PHE A 176 0.61 -15.30 10.47
C PHE A 176 -0.79 -15.66 9.98
N ARG A 177 -1.83 -14.86 10.32
CA ARG A 177 -3.20 -15.09 9.85
C ARG A 177 -3.29 -15.08 8.32
N LEU A 178 -2.56 -14.15 7.68
CA LEU A 178 -2.47 -14.10 6.22
C LEU A 178 -1.77 -15.32 5.63
N ALA A 179 -0.64 -15.75 6.22
CA ALA A 179 0.09 -16.93 5.77
C ALA A 179 -0.74 -18.21 5.91
N GLU A 180 -1.47 -18.36 7.03
CA GLU A 180 -2.39 -19.48 7.25
C GLU A 180 -3.51 -19.49 6.21
N ARG A 181 -4.13 -18.33 5.94
CA ARG A 181 -5.18 -18.18 4.92
C ARG A 181 -4.70 -18.60 3.53
N ARG A 182 -3.48 -18.21 3.17
CA ARG A 182 -2.85 -18.53 1.89
C ARG A 182 -2.22 -19.92 1.87
N GLY A 183 -2.29 -20.68 2.97
CA GLY A 183 -1.65 -21.99 3.09
C GLY A 183 -0.14 -21.95 2.81
N GLY A 184 0.53 -20.87 3.19
CA GLY A 184 1.91 -20.57 2.81
C GLY A 184 2.84 -20.35 4.00
N THR A 185 4.09 -20.03 3.69
CA THR A 185 5.16 -19.75 4.65
C THR A 185 5.13 -18.28 5.09
N LEU A 186 5.31 -18.04 6.39
CA LEU A 186 5.65 -16.72 6.92
C LEU A 186 7.18 -16.58 6.94
N THR A 187 7.71 -15.59 6.23
CA THR A 187 9.15 -15.28 6.24
C THR A 187 9.39 -13.98 7.02
N LEU A 188 10.18 -14.03 8.09
CA LEU A 188 10.71 -12.82 8.74
C LEU A 188 11.91 -12.28 7.94
N CYS A 189 11.79 -11.06 7.43
CA CYS A 189 12.90 -10.32 6.83
C CYS A 189 13.49 -9.32 7.83
N HIS A 190 14.77 -9.46 8.20
CA HIS A 190 15.45 -8.52 9.09
C HIS A 190 16.97 -8.51 8.88
N LYS A 191 17.73 -7.78 9.71
CA LYS A 191 19.21 -7.83 9.76
C LYS A 191 19.72 -8.19 11.15
N LYS A 192 19.22 -9.29 11.73
CA LYS A 192 19.48 -9.66 13.15
C LYS A 192 20.95 -9.90 13.51
N ASN A 193 21.81 -10.13 12.53
CA ASN A 193 23.25 -10.29 12.74
C ASN A 193 24.00 -8.96 12.98
N ILE A 194 23.39 -7.82 12.63
CA ILE A 194 23.96 -6.48 12.84
C ILE A 194 23.07 -5.66 13.80
N LEU A 195 21.76 -5.66 13.58
CA LEU A 195 20.78 -4.99 14.43
C LEU A 195 20.30 -5.97 15.51
N VAL A 196 21.20 -6.30 16.44
CA VAL A 196 21.01 -7.41 17.40
C VAL A 196 19.80 -7.19 18.31
N GLU A 197 19.64 -6.00 18.89
CA GLU A 197 18.56 -5.71 19.84
C GLU A 197 17.18 -5.79 19.17
N ALA A 198 16.98 -5.02 18.09
CA ALA A 198 15.74 -5.05 17.32
C ALA A 198 15.50 -6.46 16.72
N GLY A 199 16.53 -7.08 16.14
CA GLY A 199 16.42 -8.40 15.54
C GLY A 199 16.07 -9.49 16.55
N THR A 200 16.55 -9.39 17.78
CA THR A 200 16.18 -10.32 18.87
C THR A 200 14.73 -10.15 19.27
N LEU A 201 14.26 -8.90 19.41
CA LEU A 201 12.85 -8.62 19.70
C LEU A 201 11.91 -9.14 18.60
N TRP A 202 12.25 -8.91 17.33
CA TRP A 202 11.49 -9.38 16.18
C TRP A 202 11.45 -10.91 16.11
N GLN A 203 12.60 -11.56 16.25
CA GLN A 203 12.70 -13.02 16.21
C GLN A 203 11.92 -13.66 17.36
N SER A 204 12.10 -13.20 18.60
CA SER A 204 11.41 -13.80 19.74
C SER A 204 9.90 -13.63 19.67
N THR A 205 9.42 -12.52 19.09
CA THR A 205 7.99 -12.30 18.87
C THR A 205 7.41 -13.26 17.84
N VAL A 206 8.15 -13.54 16.75
CA VAL A 206 7.77 -14.57 15.76
C VAL A 206 7.77 -15.96 16.40
N ASP A 207 8.80 -16.29 17.17
CA ASP A 207 8.94 -17.58 17.84
C ASP A 207 7.77 -17.81 18.83
N ASP A 208 7.44 -16.80 19.65
CA ASP A 208 6.34 -16.85 20.61
C ASP A 208 4.98 -17.03 19.93
N LEU A 209 4.73 -16.28 18.84
CA LEU A 209 3.46 -16.36 18.11
C LEU A 209 3.33 -17.65 17.28
N SER A 210 4.43 -18.25 16.84
CA SER A 210 4.40 -19.49 16.03
C SER A 210 3.64 -20.63 16.71
N ALA A 211 3.64 -20.68 18.05
CA ALA A 211 2.89 -21.66 18.84
C ALA A 211 1.36 -21.56 18.63
N ARG A 212 0.86 -20.38 18.24
CA ARG A 212 -0.57 -20.13 17.94
C ARG A 212 -0.94 -20.51 16.50
N PHE A 213 0.05 -20.72 15.63
CA PHE A 213 -0.12 -21.01 14.20
C PHE A 213 0.70 -22.25 13.78
N PRO A 214 0.45 -23.43 14.37
CA PRO A 214 1.29 -24.63 14.19
C PRO A 214 1.30 -25.18 12.75
N THR A 215 0.37 -24.74 11.91
CA THR A 215 0.24 -25.12 10.50
C THR A 215 1.05 -24.23 9.56
N VAL A 216 1.53 -23.07 10.03
CA VAL A 216 2.26 -22.09 9.21
C VAL A 216 3.77 -22.33 9.32
N PRO A 217 4.46 -22.75 8.24
CA PRO A 217 5.91 -22.80 8.25
C PRO A 217 6.50 -21.39 8.45
N VAL A 218 7.55 -21.30 9.27
CA VAL A 218 8.27 -20.05 9.52
C VAL A 218 9.65 -20.14 8.90
N ASP A 219 10.04 -19.10 8.17
CA ASP A 219 11.38 -18.92 7.61
C ASP A 219 11.97 -17.56 8.01
N TYR A 220 13.28 -17.40 7.84
CA TYR A 220 14.00 -16.16 8.09
C TYR A 220 14.96 -15.85 6.95
N VAL A 221 14.99 -14.58 6.54
CA VAL A 221 15.92 -14.10 5.53
C VAL A 221 16.54 -12.77 5.94
N HIS A 222 17.84 -12.61 5.66
CA HIS A 222 18.46 -11.29 5.82
C HIS A 222 18.00 -10.34 4.72
N VAL A 223 17.75 -9.06 5.03
CA VAL A 223 17.23 -8.09 4.04
C VAL A 223 18.07 -7.97 2.77
N ASP A 224 19.39 -8.03 2.86
CA ASP A 224 20.30 -8.05 1.70
C ASP A 224 20.16 -9.33 0.87
N ALA A 225 20.02 -10.48 1.53
CA ALA A 225 19.72 -11.74 0.85
C ALA A 225 18.33 -11.69 0.19
N LEU A 226 17.32 -11.10 0.84
CA LEU A 226 16.00 -10.89 0.24
C LEU A 226 16.10 -10.02 -1.01
N CYS A 227 16.89 -8.95 -1.00
CA CYS A 227 17.11 -8.12 -2.19
C CYS A 227 17.74 -8.88 -3.36
N PHE A 228 18.54 -9.92 -3.10
CA PHE A 228 19.04 -10.83 -4.15
C PHE A 228 17.98 -11.86 -4.59
N TYR A 229 17.20 -12.32 -3.64
CA TYR A 229 16.26 -13.43 -3.78
C TYR A 229 14.92 -13.06 -4.40
N LEU A 230 14.40 -11.87 -4.09
CA LEU A 230 13.12 -11.38 -4.61
C LEU A 230 13.14 -11.23 -6.15
N PRO A 231 14.20 -10.72 -6.79
CA PRO A 231 14.26 -10.66 -8.26
C PRO A 231 14.54 -12.01 -8.91
N THR A 232 15.27 -12.92 -8.26
CA THR A 232 15.78 -14.14 -8.90
C THR A 232 14.86 -15.34 -8.72
N THR A 233 14.25 -15.44 -7.55
CA THR A 233 13.48 -16.60 -7.08
C THR A 233 12.37 -16.13 -6.11
N PRO A 234 11.45 -15.24 -6.57
CA PRO A 234 10.36 -14.71 -5.74
C PRO A 234 9.39 -15.80 -5.23
N GLU A 235 9.25 -16.92 -5.94
CA GLU A 235 8.33 -18.02 -5.62
C GLU A 235 8.58 -18.70 -4.27
N ARG A 236 9.73 -18.41 -3.65
CA ARG A 236 10.04 -18.87 -2.29
C ARG A 236 9.26 -18.14 -1.21
N PHE A 237 8.78 -16.94 -1.51
CA PHE A 237 8.10 -16.09 -0.55
C PHE A 237 6.58 -16.19 -0.76
N ASN A 238 5.84 -16.29 0.34
CA ASN A 238 4.38 -16.20 0.33
C ASN A 238 3.91 -14.97 1.11
N VAL A 239 4.22 -14.92 2.42
CA VAL A 239 4.05 -13.73 3.25
C VAL A 239 5.40 -13.34 3.83
N VAL A 240 5.82 -12.11 3.62
CA VAL A 240 7.05 -11.55 4.21
C VAL A 240 6.66 -10.51 5.24
N VAL A 241 7.10 -10.67 6.49
CA VAL A 241 6.93 -9.67 7.54
C VAL A 241 8.25 -8.97 7.84
N THR A 242 8.23 -7.65 8.01
CA THR A 242 9.45 -6.87 8.25
C THR A 242 9.18 -5.52 8.93
N ASP A 243 10.26 -4.86 9.37
CA ASP A 243 10.20 -3.54 9.99
C ASP A 243 9.92 -2.43 8.96
N ASN A 244 9.76 -1.21 9.45
CA ASN A 244 9.33 -0.09 8.64
C ASN A 244 10.31 0.27 7.51
N LEU A 245 11.61 0.36 7.82
CA LEU A 245 12.63 0.78 6.85
C LEU A 245 12.92 -0.32 5.82
N PHE A 246 13.06 -1.57 6.26
CA PHE A 246 13.29 -2.67 5.33
C PHE A 246 12.05 -2.87 4.45
N GLY A 247 10.85 -2.81 5.03
CA GLY A 247 9.59 -2.86 4.29
C GLY A 247 9.50 -1.81 3.20
N ASP A 248 9.91 -0.57 3.47
CA ASP A 248 9.98 0.49 2.46
C ASP A 248 10.84 0.08 1.26
N ILE A 249 12.05 -0.39 1.52
CA ILE A 249 13.03 -0.76 0.49
C ILE A 249 12.55 -1.96 -0.34
N ILE A 250 12.13 -3.04 0.33
CA ILE A 250 11.86 -4.31 -0.35
C ILE A 250 10.53 -4.27 -1.12
N THR A 251 9.60 -3.40 -0.72
CA THR A 251 8.34 -3.23 -1.43
C THR A 251 8.50 -2.40 -2.69
N ASP A 252 9.38 -1.40 -2.71
CA ASP A 252 9.76 -0.69 -3.94
C ASP A 252 10.51 -1.61 -4.91
N LEU A 253 11.39 -2.48 -4.40
CA LEU A 253 12.01 -3.54 -5.20
C LEU A 253 10.94 -4.49 -5.79
N GLY A 254 9.97 -4.91 -4.98
CA GLY A 254 8.83 -5.70 -5.41
C GLY A 254 8.00 -5.01 -6.50
N ALA A 255 7.73 -3.70 -6.33
CA ALA A 255 7.03 -2.89 -7.31
C ALA A 255 7.74 -2.88 -8.66
N ALA A 256 9.08 -2.74 -8.68
CA ALA A 256 9.86 -2.82 -9.91
C ALA A 256 9.75 -4.20 -10.60
N ILE A 257 9.71 -5.28 -9.82
CA ILE A 257 9.60 -6.65 -10.33
C ILE A 257 8.23 -6.93 -10.96
N GLN A 258 7.14 -6.42 -10.36
CA GLN A 258 5.78 -6.72 -10.82
C GLN A 258 5.27 -5.87 -12.00
N GLY A 259 6.08 -4.94 -12.51
CA GLY A 259 5.71 -4.09 -13.66
C GLY A 259 5.86 -2.58 -13.41
N GLY A 260 6.26 -2.17 -12.21
CA GLY A 260 6.60 -0.80 -11.84
C GLY A 260 5.75 -0.23 -10.70
N LEU A 261 6.14 0.95 -10.21
CA LEU A 261 5.44 1.64 -9.12
C LEU A 261 3.98 2.02 -9.47
N GLY A 262 3.69 2.25 -10.75
CA GLY A 262 2.35 2.64 -11.22
C GLY A 262 1.27 1.54 -11.11
N VAL A 263 1.67 0.28 -10.89
CA VAL A 263 0.73 -0.85 -10.69
C VAL A 263 0.64 -1.30 -9.24
N ALA A 264 1.47 -0.74 -8.37
CA ALA A 264 1.67 -1.23 -7.03
C ALA A 264 0.68 -0.58 -6.05
N ALA A 265 -0.22 -1.40 -5.49
CA ALA A 265 -1.24 -1.00 -4.54
C ALA A 265 -0.79 -1.21 -3.09
N SER A 266 -1.42 -0.52 -2.15
CA SER A 266 -1.18 -0.75 -0.73
C SER A 266 -2.37 -0.41 0.16
N ALA A 267 -2.40 -1.04 1.34
CA ALA A 267 -3.35 -0.73 2.41
C ALA A 267 -2.62 -0.52 3.74
N ASN A 268 -2.83 0.63 4.36
CA ASN A 268 -2.38 1.01 5.69
C ASN A 268 -3.52 0.70 6.67
N LEU A 269 -3.49 -0.48 7.27
CA LEU A 269 -4.59 -1.05 8.03
C LEU A 269 -4.51 -0.64 9.50
N ASN A 270 -5.63 -0.11 10.00
CA ASN A 270 -5.91 -0.05 11.42
C ASN A 270 -6.51 -1.40 11.84
N LEU A 271 -5.82 -2.12 12.73
CA LEU A 271 -6.27 -3.45 13.18
C LEU A 271 -7.23 -3.41 14.38
N ASP A 272 -7.26 -2.29 15.11
CA ASP A 272 -7.94 -2.16 16.40
C ASP A 272 -9.31 -1.45 16.28
N GLY A 273 -9.67 -0.97 15.09
CA GLY A 273 -10.89 -0.21 14.81
C GLY A 273 -10.93 1.20 15.40
N CYS A 274 -9.81 1.75 15.87
CA CYS A 274 -9.77 3.06 16.55
C CYS A 274 -9.77 4.27 15.59
N GLY A 275 -9.70 4.01 14.28
CA GLY A 275 -9.75 4.99 13.20
C GLY A 275 -9.75 4.31 11.83
N PRO A 276 -9.84 5.09 10.74
CA PRO A 276 -9.91 4.54 9.39
C PRO A 276 -8.59 3.93 8.94
N SER A 277 -8.70 2.86 8.14
CA SER A 277 -7.61 2.38 7.29
C SER A 277 -7.43 3.33 6.08
N MET A 278 -6.22 3.38 5.52
CA MET A 278 -5.90 4.21 4.36
C MET A 278 -5.39 3.36 3.18
N PHE A 279 -5.89 3.62 1.99
CA PHE A 279 -5.57 2.90 0.77
C PHE A 279 -4.92 3.85 -0.25
N GLU A 280 -3.72 3.48 -0.71
CA GLU A 280 -2.88 4.33 -1.56
C GLU A 280 -2.02 3.48 -2.51
N ALA A 281 -1.72 4.03 -3.68
CA ALA A 281 -0.67 3.47 -4.52
C ALA A 281 0.71 3.67 -3.86
N ILE A 282 1.68 2.80 -4.15
CA ILE A 282 3.02 2.89 -3.55
C ILE A 282 3.82 4.09 -4.09
N HIS A 283 3.54 4.53 -5.32
CA HIS A 283 4.32 5.57 -5.97
C HIS A 283 4.27 6.92 -5.21
N GLY A 284 5.34 7.70 -5.32
CA GLY A 284 5.34 9.10 -4.87
C GLY A 284 4.51 10.02 -5.77
N SER A 285 4.66 11.33 -5.59
CA SER A 285 3.91 12.35 -6.34
C SER A 285 4.36 12.53 -7.80
N ALA A 286 5.52 11.99 -8.20
CA ALA A 286 6.09 12.10 -9.54
C ALA A 286 5.90 13.48 -10.23
N PRO A 287 6.46 14.58 -9.65
CA PRO A 287 6.24 15.94 -10.15
C PRO A 287 6.69 16.17 -11.60
N ASP A 288 7.60 15.34 -12.09
CA ASP A 288 8.15 15.39 -13.45
C ASP A 288 7.13 15.02 -14.54
N ILE A 289 6.11 14.20 -14.20
CA ILE A 289 5.04 13.78 -15.11
C ILE A 289 3.65 14.30 -14.75
N ALA A 290 3.52 15.00 -13.63
CA ALA A 290 2.26 15.59 -13.18
C ALA A 290 1.63 16.52 -14.25
N GLY A 291 0.33 16.39 -14.44
CA GLY A 291 -0.47 17.15 -15.41
C GLY A 291 -0.29 16.72 -16.87
N ARG A 292 0.49 15.66 -17.15
CA ARG A 292 0.74 15.18 -18.52
C ARG A 292 -0.20 14.06 -18.95
N GLY A 293 -0.99 13.50 -18.04
CA GLY A 293 -1.78 12.30 -18.30
C GLY A 293 -0.93 11.04 -18.45
N TRP A 294 0.31 11.03 -17.94
CA TRP A 294 1.27 9.93 -18.13
C TRP A 294 1.39 9.00 -16.93
N ALA A 295 0.65 9.30 -15.85
CA ALA A 295 0.57 8.44 -14.68
C ALA A 295 -0.30 7.21 -14.98
N ASN A 296 0.12 6.04 -14.50
CA ASN A 296 -0.71 4.86 -14.57
C ASN A 296 -1.61 4.79 -13.34
N PRO A 297 -2.95 4.82 -13.47
CA PRO A 297 -3.85 4.86 -12.34
C PRO A 297 -4.07 3.48 -11.70
N ILE A 298 -3.53 2.39 -12.26
CA ILE A 298 -3.87 1.03 -11.85
C ILE A 298 -3.52 0.75 -10.38
N GLY A 299 -2.38 1.27 -9.87
CA GLY A 299 -2.05 1.14 -8.45
C GLY A 299 -3.11 1.78 -7.52
N ALA A 300 -3.65 2.95 -7.90
CA ALA A 300 -4.70 3.63 -7.14
C ALA A 300 -6.06 2.91 -7.27
N VAL A 301 -6.38 2.42 -8.46
CA VAL A 301 -7.59 1.62 -8.72
C VAL A 301 -7.58 0.31 -7.92
N LEU A 302 -6.45 -0.41 -7.92
CA LEU A 302 -6.29 -1.63 -7.13
C LEU A 302 -6.33 -1.33 -5.62
N SER A 303 -5.79 -0.19 -5.18
CA SER A 303 -5.93 0.24 -3.78
C SER A 303 -7.38 0.55 -3.41
N THR A 304 -8.17 1.09 -4.33
CA THR A 304 -9.62 1.27 -4.14
C THR A 304 -10.36 -0.07 -4.10
N ALA A 305 -9.94 -1.06 -4.89
CA ALA A 305 -10.47 -2.42 -4.75
C ALA A 305 -10.12 -3.03 -3.37
N MET A 306 -8.90 -2.82 -2.86
CA MET A 306 -8.51 -3.22 -1.50
C MET A 306 -9.38 -2.54 -0.44
N CYS A 307 -9.73 -1.25 -0.64
CA CYS A 307 -10.66 -0.51 0.21
C CYS A 307 -12.05 -1.16 0.23
N LEU A 308 -12.62 -1.46 -0.94
CA LEU A 308 -13.92 -2.12 -1.05
C LEU A 308 -13.91 -3.52 -0.41
N ALA A 309 -12.84 -4.29 -0.59
CA ALA A 309 -12.68 -5.59 0.06
C ALA A 309 -12.67 -5.46 1.59
N HIS A 310 -11.93 -4.47 2.13
CA HIS A 310 -11.90 -4.17 3.56
C HIS A 310 -13.27 -3.74 4.11
N LEU A 311 -14.07 -3.04 3.30
CA LEU A 311 -15.42 -2.60 3.66
C LEU A 311 -16.50 -3.70 3.48
N GLY A 312 -16.11 -4.86 2.94
CA GLY A 312 -17.00 -6.02 2.73
C GLY A 312 -17.70 -6.06 1.36
N GLU A 313 -17.33 -5.17 0.43
CA GLU A 313 -17.85 -5.12 -0.94
C GLU A 313 -16.98 -5.99 -1.89
N ILE A 314 -16.85 -7.28 -1.56
CA ILE A 314 -15.89 -8.18 -2.22
C ILE A 314 -16.18 -8.40 -3.71
N ASP A 315 -17.45 -8.48 -4.12
CA ASP A 315 -17.80 -8.69 -5.52
C ASP A 315 -17.43 -7.46 -6.37
N ALA A 316 -17.59 -6.26 -5.82
CA ALA A 316 -17.14 -5.03 -6.45
C ALA A 316 -15.60 -4.97 -6.53
N ALA A 317 -14.90 -5.32 -5.44
CA ALA A 317 -13.44 -5.35 -5.40
C ALA A 317 -12.86 -6.31 -6.47
N ARG A 318 -13.41 -7.52 -6.59
CA ARG A 318 -13.01 -8.51 -7.61
C ARG A 318 -13.26 -8.03 -9.03
N ALA A 319 -14.41 -7.38 -9.28
CA ALA A 319 -14.73 -6.84 -10.60
C ALA A 319 -13.75 -5.73 -11.00
N ILE A 320 -13.41 -4.83 -10.07
CA ILE A 320 -12.41 -3.78 -10.30
C ILE A 320 -11.02 -4.40 -10.54
N GLU A 321 -10.60 -5.36 -9.72
CA GLU A 321 -9.31 -6.04 -9.86
C GLU A 321 -9.19 -6.70 -11.25
N ALA A 322 -10.20 -7.47 -11.64
CA ALA A 322 -10.23 -8.13 -12.95
C ALA A 322 -10.17 -7.13 -14.11
N ALA A 323 -10.97 -6.05 -14.06
CA ALA A 323 -10.98 -5.02 -15.10
C ALA A 323 -9.63 -4.29 -15.22
N ALA A 324 -9.03 -3.91 -14.08
CA ALA A 324 -7.74 -3.25 -14.05
C ALA A 324 -6.61 -4.16 -14.60
N VAL A 325 -6.58 -5.43 -14.20
CA VAL A 325 -5.59 -6.41 -14.67
C VAL A 325 -5.77 -6.71 -16.16
N HIS A 326 -7.01 -6.83 -16.63
CA HIS A 326 -7.31 -7.05 -18.05
C HIS A 326 -6.80 -5.92 -18.93
N LEU A 327 -6.99 -4.66 -18.51
CA LEU A 327 -6.45 -3.51 -19.24
C LEU A 327 -4.93 -3.42 -19.12
N LEU A 328 -4.37 -3.69 -17.94
CA LEU A 328 -2.92 -3.65 -17.68
C LEU A 328 -2.15 -4.53 -18.66
N ALA A 329 -2.65 -5.74 -18.93
CA ALA A 329 -2.04 -6.71 -19.85
C ALA A 329 -1.94 -6.21 -21.30
N GLN A 330 -2.68 -5.16 -21.66
CA GLN A 330 -2.75 -4.61 -23.01
C GLN A 330 -1.92 -3.33 -23.17
N LEU A 331 -1.35 -2.80 -22.07
CA LEU A 331 -0.60 -1.55 -22.12
C LEU A 331 0.78 -1.74 -22.77
N PRO A 332 1.15 -0.91 -23.76
CA PRO A 332 2.49 -0.96 -24.37
C PRO A 332 3.63 -0.59 -23.41
N ALA A 333 3.32 0.20 -22.38
CA ALA A 333 4.21 0.54 -21.28
C ALA A 333 3.40 0.86 -20.04
N THR A 334 4.01 0.70 -18.86
CA THR A 334 3.31 0.85 -17.57
C THR A 334 3.30 2.29 -17.03
N ALA A 335 3.92 3.25 -17.72
CA ALA A 335 3.84 4.69 -17.44
C ALA A 335 4.47 5.51 -18.58
N GLY A 336 4.31 6.83 -18.54
CA GLY A 336 5.01 7.75 -19.45
C GLY A 336 4.33 7.89 -20.81
N PRO A 337 4.96 8.62 -21.76
CA PRO A 337 4.40 8.85 -23.10
C PRO A 337 4.21 7.56 -23.91
N ARG A 338 4.97 6.50 -23.58
CA ARG A 338 4.84 5.19 -24.24
C ARG A 338 3.67 4.36 -23.74
N MET A 339 2.97 4.79 -22.68
CA MET A 339 1.75 4.14 -22.19
C MET A 339 0.64 4.15 -23.27
N GLY A 340 0.71 5.08 -24.24
CA GLY A 340 -0.19 5.14 -25.38
C GLY A 340 -1.56 5.76 -25.07
N PHE A 341 -1.90 5.87 -23.80
CA PHE A 341 -3.17 6.37 -23.29
C PHE A 341 -2.95 7.42 -22.20
N SER A 342 -3.95 8.25 -21.93
CA SER A 342 -3.91 9.16 -20.79
C SER A 342 -4.40 8.48 -19.50
N THR A 343 -3.95 8.96 -18.34
CA THR A 343 -4.44 8.53 -17.01
C THR A 343 -5.97 8.46 -16.96
N ALA A 344 -6.64 9.53 -17.39
CA ALA A 344 -8.10 9.62 -17.38
C ALA A 344 -8.77 8.68 -18.40
N HIS A 345 -8.12 8.40 -19.54
CA HIS A 345 -8.64 7.40 -20.48
C HIS A 345 -8.63 6.01 -19.87
N LEU A 346 -7.55 5.62 -19.17
CA LEU A 346 -7.48 4.34 -18.49
C LEU A 346 -8.56 4.20 -17.41
N GLY A 347 -8.84 5.26 -16.64
CA GLY A 347 -9.95 5.29 -15.69
C GLY A 347 -11.30 4.97 -16.35
N ARG A 348 -11.62 5.64 -17.46
CA ARG A 348 -12.83 5.39 -18.26
C ARG A 348 -12.93 3.97 -18.79
N GLU A 349 -11.85 3.43 -19.35
CA GLU A 349 -11.84 2.08 -19.91
C GLU A 349 -12.07 1.02 -18.82
N ILE A 350 -11.43 1.18 -17.65
CA ILE A 350 -11.66 0.27 -16.50
C ILE A 350 -13.11 0.39 -16.03
N ALA A 351 -13.65 1.60 -15.87
CA ALA A 351 -15.04 1.83 -15.49
C ALA A 351 -16.03 1.20 -16.49
N GLY A 352 -15.72 1.27 -17.79
CA GLY A 352 -16.48 0.63 -18.86
C GLY A 352 -16.43 -0.90 -18.79
N LEU A 353 -15.27 -1.48 -18.49
CA LEU A 353 -15.13 -2.92 -18.28
C LEU A 353 -15.93 -3.40 -17.07
N VAL A 354 -15.95 -2.65 -15.98
CA VAL A 354 -16.76 -2.96 -14.79
C VAL A 354 -18.26 -2.93 -15.12
N THR A 355 -18.72 -1.95 -15.91
CA THR A 355 -20.17 -1.74 -16.18
C THR A 355 -20.74 -2.53 -17.34
N SER A 356 -19.92 -2.85 -18.35
CA SER A 356 -20.38 -3.49 -19.60
C SER A 356 -20.82 -4.94 -19.45
N GLY A 357 -20.48 -5.61 -18.34
CA GLY A 357 -20.70 -7.05 -18.18
C GLY A 357 -19.95 -7.91 -19.21
N ALA A 358 -19.00 -7.32 -19.94
CA ALA A 358 -18.13 -8.04 -20.86
C ALA A 358 -17.36 -9.12 -20.08
N PRO A 359 -17.09 -10.29 -20.70
CA PRO A 359 -16.37 -11.35 -20.03
C PRO A 359 -14.91 -10.91 -19.79
N VAL A 360 -14.65 -10.40 -18.58
CA VAL A 360 -13.31 -10.12 -18.08
C VAL A 360 -12.77 -11.40 -17.43
N PRO A 361 -11.60 -11.91 -17.86
CA PRO A 361 -11.00 -13.08 -17.23
C PRO A 361 -10.77 -12.86 -15.73
N ALA A 362 -11.02 -13.90 -14.94
CA ALA A 362 -10.67 -13.88 -13.53
C ALA A 362 -9.14 -13.75 -13.36
N VAL A 363 -8.73 -13.04 -12.31
CA VAL A 363 -7.33 -12.92 -11.93
C VAL A 363 -6.84 -14.29 -11.43
N PRO A 364 -5.76 -14.86 -12.01
CA PRO A 364 -5.28 -16.17 -11.58
C PRO A 364 -4.57 -16.11 -10.22
N GLY A 365 -4.52 -17.23 -9.50
CA GLY A 365 -3.81 -17.33 -8.22
C GLY A 365 -4.55 -16.67 -7.06
N TYR A 366 -3.82 -16.19 -6.06
CA TYR A 366 -4.44 -15.54 -4.90
C TYR A 366 -4.83 -14.09 -5.21
N SER A 367 -5.97 -13.64 -4.69
CA SER A 367 -6.34 -12.22 -4.71
C SER A 367 -6.14 -11.63 -3.33
N VAL A 368 -5.42 -10.51 -3.24
CA VAL A 368 -5.31 -9.75 -1.99
C VAL A 368 -6.67 -9.22 -1.52
N MET A 369 -7.64 -9.08 -2.44
CA MET A 369 -9.00 -8.69 -2.11
C MET A 369 -9.68 -9.78 -1.27
N ASP A 370 -9.51 -11.04 -1.66
CA ASP A 370 -10.03 -12.19 -0.92
C ASP A 370 -9.35 -12.36 0.43
N ASP A 371 -8.05 -12.09 0.48
CA ASP A 371 -7.26 -12.12 1.72
C ASP A 371 -7.76 -11.05 2.70
N LEU A 372 -7.94 -9.81 2.25
CA LEU A 372 -8.44 -8.70 3.07
C LEU A 372 -9.87 -8.93 3.57
N ALA A 373 -10.77 -9.41 2.70
CA ALA A 373 -12.16 -9.67 3.09
C ALA A 373 -12.27 -10.78 4.14
N ALA A 374 -11.34 -11.75 4.14
CA ALA A 374 -11.30 -12.83 5.13
C ALA A 374 -10.68 -12.43 6.47
N LEU A 375 -9.84 -11.37 6.48
CA LEU A 375 -9.11 -10.89 7.66
C LEU A 375 -9.78 -9.68 8.35
N ARG A 376 -10.95 -9.26 7.87
CA ARG A 376 -11.74 -8.16 8.44
C ARG A 376 -12.23 -8.43 9.86
#